data_AF-A0AAD7FUS2-F1
#
_entry.id   AF-A0AAD7FUS2-F1
#
_cell.length_a   1.000
_cell.length_b   1.000
_cell.length_c   1.000
_cell.angle_alpha   90.00
_cell.angle_beta   90.00
_cell.angle_gamma   90.00
#
_symmetry.space_group_name_H-M   'P 1'
#
loop_
_entity.id
_entity.type
_entity.pdbx_description
1 polymer ?
#
loop_
_entity_poly.entity_id
_entity_poly.type
_entity_poly.pdbx_seq_one_letter_code
_entity_poly.pdbx_strand_id
1 'polypeptide(L)'
;MCCPLGYGVLFCLIVGNICGSIVARRSFGGELNVQSAYYILGIMVVFAALMGVYNVKKDTRRHRKWMLRMVVYFATAISARVIMAAASKIVSVIGTYYSIWRCDEVLNLLTDPQDVQSWFPQCVTAGVNPAAVWVAVHAASNGGPLYFASSVRAVQGMALWIATLIHVVAVEFYIHKTESANQVRDGFVLEPLDYSEDSATPY
;
A
#
# COMPACT_ATOMS: atom_id res chain seq x y z
N MET A 1 28.65 -13.35 7.10
CA MET A 1 28.27 -12.63 8.34
C MET A 1 27.09 -11.72 8.01
N CYS A 2 25.89 -12.04 8.47
CA CYS A 2 24.72 -11.16 8.33
C CYS A 2 24.77 -10.11 9.45
N CYS A 3 24.79 -8.84 9.09
CA CYS A 3 24.87 -7.70 10.00
C CYS A 3 23.64 -7.68 10.95
N PRO A 4 23.78 -7.37 12.25
CA PRO A 4 22.65 -7.29 13.20
C PRO A 4 21.51 -6.36 12.74
N LEU A 5 21.85 -5.33 11.96
CA LEU A 5 20.90 -4.42 11.30
C LEU A 5 19.95 -5.13 10.32
N GLY A 6 20.42 -6.15 9.61
CA GLY A 6 19.60 -6.89 8.64
C GLY A 6 18.49 -7.71 9.29
N TYR A 7 18.76 -8.30 10.47
CA TYR A 7 17.75 -9.02 11.25
C TYR A 7 16.71 -8.09 11.85
N GLY A 8 17.12 -6.91 12.32
CA GLY A 8 16.20 -5.88 12.81
C GLY A 8 15.22 -5.42 11.73
N VAL A 9 15.72 -5.13 10.52
CA VAL A 9 14.87 -4.75 9.38
C VAL A 9 13.89 -5.87 9.04
N LEU A 10 14.34 -7.11 8.91
CA LEU A 10 13.45 -8.24 8.58
C LEU A 10 12.34 -8.41 9.63
N PHE A 11 12.67 -8.29 10.92
CA PHE A 11 11.70 -8.35 12.00
C PHE A 11 10.66 -7.22 11.91
N CYS A 12 11.10 -5.97 11.75
CA CYS A 12 10.20 -4.82 11.60
C CYS A 12 9.26 -4.97 10.40
N LEU A 13 9.76 -5.53 9.29
CA LEU A 13 8.96 -5.72 8.08
C LEU A 13 7.91 -6.82 8.27
N ILE A 14 8.25 -7.93 8.92
CA ILE A 14 7.29 -9.01 9.23
C ILE A 14 6.19 -8.47 10.15
N VAL A 15 6.57 -7.82 11.25
CA VAL A 15 5.60 -7.24 12.20
C VAL A 15 4.73 -6.18 11.51
N GLY A 16 5.33 -5.28 10.73
CA GLY A 16 4.61 -4.26 9.98
C GLY A 16 3.60 -4.85 8.99
N ASN A 17 3.97 -5.93 8.30
CA ASN A 17 3.09 -6.60 7.35
C ASN A 17 1.90 -7.29 8.04
N ILE A 18 2.14 -7.95 9.19
CA ILE A 18 1.10 -8.57 10.00
C ILE A 18 0.14 -7.52 10.55
N CYS A 19 0.67 -6.45 11.16
CA CYS A 19 -0.14 -5.35 11.68
C CYS A 19 -0.98 -4.71 10.58
N GLY A 20 -0.40 -4.45 9.40
CA GLY A 20 -1.11 -3.92 8.23
C GLY A 20 -2.26 -4.83 7.80
N SER A 21 -2.03 -6.14 7.75
CA SER A 21 -3.03 -7.14 7.33
C SER A 21 -4.20 -7.27 8.32
N ILE A 22 -3.94 -7.14 9.63
CA ILE A 22 -4.99 -7.15 10.67
C ILE A 22 -5.86 -5.90 10.57
N VAL A 23 -5.20 -4.75 10.38
CA VAL A 23 -5.83 -3.42 10.35
C VAL A 23 -6.62 -3.18 9.05
N ALA A 24 -6.28 -3.88 7.95
CA ALA A 24 -6.95 -3.77 6.66
C ALA A 24 -8.48 -4.00 6.74
N ARG A 25 -8.96 -4.91 7.59
CA ARG A 25 -10.41 -5.22 7.73
C ARG A 25 -11.22 -4.14 8.44
N ARG A 26 -10.58 -3.28 9.23
CA ARG A 26 -11.24 -2.21 10.00
C ARG A 26 -10.95 -0.82 9.45
N SER A 27 -9.90 -0.69 8.64
CA SER A 27 -9.51 0.59 8.06
C SER A 27 -10.50 1.02 6.99
N PHE A 28 -10.85 2.31 6.99
CA PHE A 28 -11.68 2.92 5.94
C PHE A 28 -12.96 2.13 5.66
N GLY A 29 -13.70 1.74 6.72
CA GLY A 29 -14.97 1.02 6.58
C GLY A 29 -14.84 -0.47 6.20
N GLY A 30 -13.62 -0.97 6.03
CA GLY A 30 -13.39 -2.37 5.68
C GLY A 30 -13.85 -2.72 4.26
N GLU A 31 -13.77 -1.79 3.31
CA GLU A 31 -14.18 -2.06 1.93
C GLU A 31 -13.33 -3.19 1.30
N LEU A 32 -14.00 -4.07 0.54
CA LEU A 32 -13.34 -5.21 -0.11
C LEU A 32 -12.20 -4.78 -1.06
N ASN A 33 -12.35 -3.62 -1.71
CA ASN A 33 -11.32 -3.06 -2.57
C ASN A 33 -10.04 -2.74 -1.78
N VAL A 34 -10.17 -2.07 -0.63
CA VAL A 34 -9.05 -1.75 0.26
C VAL A 34 -8.41 -3.03 0.81
N GLN A 35 -9.22 -3.99 1.26
CA GLN A 35 -8.74 -5.27 1.78
C GLN A 35 -7.94 -6.05 0.73
N SER A 36 -8.46 -6.19 -0.50
CA SER A 36 -7.78 -6.92 -1.57
C SER A 36 -6.41 -6.30 -1.91
N ALA A 37 -6.32 -4.97 -2.00
CA ALA A 37 -5.05 -4.27 -2.25
C ALA A 37 -4.02 -4.53 -1.13
N TYR A 38 -4.44 -4.45 0.15
CA TYR A 38 -3.54 -4.71 1.28
C TYR A 38 -3.06 -6.15 1.33
N TYR A 39 -3.94 -7.14 1.10
CA TYR A 39 -3.56 -8.55 1.12
C TYR A 39 -2.61 -8.91 -0.02
N ILE A 40 -2.86 -8.38 -1.22
CA ILE A 40 -1.98 -8.60 -2.37
C ILE A 40 -0.61 -7.95 -2.12
N LEU A 41 -0.57 -6.72 -1.60
CA LEU A 41 0.68 -6.07 -1.22
C LEU A 41 1.43 -6.86 -0.14
N GLY A 42 0.70 -7.39 0.85
CA GLY A 42 1.21 -8.25 1.89
C GLY A 42 1.90 -9.50 1.33
N ILE A 43 1.20 -10.23 0.45
CA ILE A 43 1.70 -11.43 -0.21
C ILE A 43 2.95 -11.12 -1.05
N MET A 44 2.94 -10.05 -1.83
CA MET A 44 4.10 -9.67 -2.66
C MET A 44 5.34 -9.36 -1.83
N VAL A 45 5.16 -8.66 -0.70
CA VAL A 45 6.24 -8.37 0.24
C VAL A 45 6.79 -9.65 0.88
N VAL A 46 5.92 -10.53 1.38
CA VAL A 46 6.33 -11.79 2.00
C VAL A 46 7.03 -12.69 1.00
N PHE A 47 6.50 -12.80 -0.21
CA PHE A 47 7.11 -13.57 -1.30
C PHE A 47 8.50 -13.04 -1.66
N ALA A 48 8.64 -11.72 -1.80
CA ALA A 48 9.95 -11.11 -2.07
C ALA A 48 10.94 -11.32 -0.92
N ALA A 49 10.48 -11.26 0.34
CA ALA A 49 11.30 -11.54 1.50
C ALA A 49 11.78 -12.99 1.55
N LEU A 50 10.88 -13.96 1.31
CA LEU A 50 11.21 -15.39 1.29
C LEU A 50 12.22 -15.71 0.19
N MET A 51 12.01 -15.18 -1.02
CA MET A 51 12.96 -15.34 -2.13
C MET A 51 14.30 -14.66 -1.83
N GLY A 52 14.28 -13.51 -1.15
CA GLY A 52 15.47 -12.84 -0.67
C GLY A 52 16.29 -13.72 0.29
N VAL A 53 15.65 -14.28 1.32
CA VAL A 53 16.30 -15.15 2.32
C VAL A 53 16.80 -16.45 1.70
N TYR A 54 16.02 -17.06 0.81
CA TYR A 54 16.42 -18.29 0.10
C TYR A 54 17.70 -18.11 -0.72
N ASN A 55 17.84 -16.95 -1.38
CA ASN A 55 18.99 -16.67 -2.24
C ASN A 55 20.21 -16.10 -1.49
N VAL A 56 20.12 -15.77 -0.19
CA VAL A 56 21.25 -15.20 0.59
C VAL A 56 22.52 -16.04 0.45
N LYS A 57 22.39 -17.37 0.54
CA LYS A 57 23.54 -18.29 0.51
C LYS A 57 23.83 -18.85 -0.88
N LYS A 58 22.86 -18.82 -1.80
CA LYS A 58 22.99 -19.37 -3.15
C LYS A 58 23.57 -18.34 -4.12
N ASP A 59 22.91 -17.19 -4.23
CA ASP A 59 23.20 -16.16 -5.21
C ASP A 59 22.97 -14.77 -4.60
N THR A 60 24.05 -14.12 -4.15
CA THR A 60 23.99 -12.78 -3.55
C THR A 60 23.41 -11.73 -4.51
N ARG A 61 23.57 -11.92 -5.83
CA ARG A 61 22.97 -11.07 -6.87
C ARG A 61 21.45 -11.18 -6.90
N ARG A 62 20.90 -12.39 -6.87
CA ARG A 62 19.45 -12.63 -6.82
C ARG A 62 18.88 -12.11 -5.51
N HIS A 63 19.59 -12.32 -4.40
CA HIS A 63 19.24 -11.74 -3.12
C HIS A 63 19.07 -10.22 -3.21
N ARG A 64 20.04 -9.49 -3.80
CA ARG A 64 19.94 -8.03 -3.97
C ARG A 64 18.71 -7.61 -4.79
N LYS A 65 18.43 -8.30 -5.91
CA LYS A 65 17.25 -8.02 -6.76
C LYS A 65 15.93 -8.23 -5.99
N TRP A 66 15.81 -9.28 -5.19
CA TRP A 66 14.61 -9.55 -4.38
C TRP A 66 14.45 -8.60 -3.19
N MET A 67 15.56 -8.22 -2.53
CA MET A 67 15.53 -7.21 -1.47
C MET A 67 15.07 -5.85 -1.99
N LEU A 68 15.49 -5.46 -3.20
CA LEU A 68 15.05 -4.21 -3.81
C LEU A 68 13.53 -4.21 -4.06
N ARG A 69 12.99 -5.29 -4.64
CA ARG A 69 11.53 -5.45 -4.84
C ARG A 69 10.76 -5.26 -3.54
N MET A 70 11.21 -5.92 -2.47
CA MET A 70 10.57 -5.82 -1.16
C MET A 70 10.57 -4.37 -0.64
N VAL A 71 11.70 -3.65 -0.68
CA VAL A 71 11.77 -2.25 -0.21
C VAL A 71 10.84 -1.35 -1.02
N VAL A 72 10.81 -1.52 -2.35
CA VAL A 72 9.92 -0.72 -3.23
C VAL A 72 8.45 -1.03 -2.94
N TYR A 73 8.09 -2.29 -2.68
CA TYR A 73 6.70 -2.64 -2.31
C TYR A 73 6.28 -2.02 -0.98
N PHE A 74 7.18 -1.86 0.00
CA PHE A 74 6.86 -1.13 1.23
C PHE A 74 6.64 0.37 1.00
N ALA A 75 7.37 0.97 0.05
CA ALA A 75 7.19 2.37 -0.32
C ALA A 75 5.81 2.68 -0.91
N THR A 76 5.12 1.67 -1.48
CA THR A 76 3.74 1.78 -1.99
C THR A 76 2.78 2.39 -0.97
N ALA A 77 2.89 2.03 0.32
CA ALA A 77 2.01 2.54 1.35
C ALA A 77 2.13 4.05 1.56
N ILE A 78 3.34 4.60 1.39
CA ILE A 78 3.62 6.04 1.49
C ILE A 78 3.07 6.75 0.24
N SER A 79 3.41 6.23 -0.94
CA SER A 79 2.96 6.79 -2.22
C SER A 79 1.44 6.80 -2.34
N ALA A 80 0.75 5.77 -1.83
CA ALA A 80 -0.70 5.73 -1.78
C ALA A 80 -1.31 6.89 -0.98
N ARG A 81 -0.65 7.40 0.07
CA ARG A 81 -1.14 8.56 0.85
C ARG A 81 -1.09 9.85 0.03
N VAL A 82 -0.06 10.02 -0.79
CA VAL A 82 0.07 11.18 -1.68
C VAL A 82 -1.02 11.14 -2.76
N ILE A 83 -1.21 9.97 -3.39
CA ILE A 83 -2.26 9.79 -4.42
C ILE A 83 -3.65 10.01 -3.81
N MET A 84 -3.90 9.49 -2.61
CA MET A 84 -5.15 9.66 -1.88
C MET A 84 -5.47 11.13 -1.60
N ALA A 85 -4.47 11.93 -1.18
CA ALA A 85 -4.66 13.36 -0.93
C ALA A 85 -5.11 14.12 -2.20
N ALA A 86 -4.50 13.81 -3.34
CA ALA A 86 -4.91 14.38 -4.63
C ALA A 86 -6.29 13.87 -5.08
N ALA A 87 -6.53 12.56 -4.98
CA ALA A 87 -7.79 11.94 -5.41
C ALA A 87 -9.00 12.44 -4.61
N SER A 88 -8.86 12.66 -3.29
CA SER A 88 -9.92 13.22 -2.45
C SER A 88 -10.39 14.59 -2.95
N LYS A 89 -9.46 15.45 -3.40
CA LYS A 89 -9.80 16.76 -3.99
C LYS A 89 -10.54 16.61 -5.33
N ILE A 90 -10.09 15.71 -6.20
CA ILE A 90 -10.73 15.46 -7.50
C ILE A 90 -12.16 14.96 -7.30
N VAL A 91 -12.36 13.96 -6.43
CA VAL A 91 -13.67 13.39 -6.12
C VAL A 91 -14.63 14.43 -5.55
N SER A 92 -14.10 15.36 -4.74
CA SER A 92 -14.89 16.47 -4.18
C SER A 92 -15.39 17.44 -5.25
N VAL A 93 -14.59 17.70 -6.29
CA VAL A 93 -14.97 18.58 -7.40
C VAL A 93 -16.04 17.92 -8.27
N ILE A 94 -15.94 16.61 -8.48
CA ILE A 94 -16.94 15.86 -9.26
C ILE A 94 -18.27 15.81 -8.50
N GLY A 95 -18.24 15.56 -7.19
CA GLY A 95 -19.41 15.65 -6.32
C GLY A 95 -20.47 14.56 -6.51
N THR A 96 -20.21 13.51 -7.30
CA THR A 96 -21.16 12.40 -7.53
C THR A 96 -20.83 11.13 -6.75
N TYR A 97 -19.77 11.14 -5.93
CA TYR A 97 -19.31 9.96 -5.22
C TYR A 97 -19.84 9.91 -3.79
N TYR A 98 -20.16 8.70 -3.35
CA TYR A 98 -20.64 8.40 -2.01
C TYR A 98 -19.88 7.20 -1.47
N SER A 99 -19.64 7.17 -0.16
CA SER A 99 -19.15 5.98 0.52
C SER A 99 -20.18 5.48 1.53
N ILE A 100 -20.14 4.18 1.82
CA ILE A 100 -21.10 3.53 2.71
C ILE A 100 -20.54 3.61 4.15
N TRP A 101 -21.40 4.04 5.08
CA TRP A 101 -21.10 4.21 6.50
C TRP A 101 -22.15 3.51 7.35
N ARG A 102 -21.77 3.07 8.54
CA ARG A 102 -22.75 2.61 9.53
C ARG A 102 -23.29 3.79 10.33
N CYS A 103 -24.52 3.69 10.80
CA CYS A 103 -25.13 4.75 11.61
C CYS A 103 -24.39 5.00 12.93
N ASP A 104 -23.80 3.98 13.56
CA ASP A 104 -22.95 4.14 14.74
C ASP A 104 -21.69 4.98 14.46
N GLU A 105 -21.06 4.79 13.29
CA GLU A 105 -19.92 5.60 12.84
C GLU A 105 -20.32 7.06 12.57
N VAL A 106 -21.50 7.28 11.97
CA VAL A 106 -22.01 8.62 11.69
C VAL A 106 -22.33 9.36 12.99
N LEU A 107 -23.00 8.72 13.95
CA LEU A 107 -23.32 9.28 15.27
C LEU A 107 -22.07 9.61 16.09
N ASN A 108 -20.99 8.85 15.91
CA ASN A 108 -19.72 9.13 16.58
C ASN A 108 -18.96 10.31 15.96
N LEU A 109 -19.20 10.64 14.69
CA LEU A 109 -18.49 11.71 13.97
C LEU A 109 -19.29 13.02 13.91
N LEU A 110 -20.61 12.97 13.84
CA LEU A 110 -21.49 14.13 13.96
C LEU A 110 -21.83 14.35 15.43
N THR A 111 -21.38 15.49 15.95
CA THR A 111 -21.62 15.88 17.35
C THR A 111 -22.97 16.58 17.54
N ASP A 112 -23.58 17.12 16.49
CA ASP A 112 -24.88 17.78 16.56
C ASP A 112 -26.03 16.80 16.26
N PRO A 113 -26.92 16.51 17.22
CA PRO A 113 -28.07 15.65 17.02
C PRO A 113 -29.07 16.16 15.97
N GLN A 114 -29.19 17.48 15.77
CA GLN A 114 -30.10 18.07 14.80
C GLN A 114 -29.63 17.82 13.36
N ASP A 115 -28.32 17.86 13.14
CA ASP A 115 -27.71 17.52 11.85
C ASP A 115 -27.87 16.03 11.54
N VAL A 116 -27.71 15.15 12.52
CA VAL A 116 -27.93 13.71 12.28
C VAL A 116 -29.39 13.45 11.91
N GLN A 117 -30.34 14.06 12.62
CA GLN A 117 -31.77 13.85 12.37
C GLN A 117 -32.22 14.39 11.00
N SER A 118 -31.67 15.53 10.56
CA SER A 118 -32.07 16.15 9.29
C SER A 118 -31.41 15.49 8.08
N TRP A 119 -30.13 15.11 8.17
CA TRP A 119 -29.38 14.55 7.04
C TRP A 119 -29.44 13.01 6.99
N PHE A 120 -29.57 12.35 8.14
CA PHE A 120 -29.58 10.89 8.28
C PHE A 120 -30.71 10.40 9.21
N PRO A 121 -32.00 10.67 8.89
CA PRO A 121 -33.13 10.31 9.76
C PRO A 121 -33.19 8.81 10.06
N GLN A 122 -32.76 7.96 9.13
CA GLN A 122 -32.68 6.50 9.31
C GLN A 122 -31.75 6.04 10.45
N CYS A 123 -30.84 6.90 10.92
CA CYS A 123 -29.93 6.57 12.02
C CYS A 123 -30.51 6.85 13.41
N VAL A 124 -31.59 7.62 13.50
CA VAL A 124 -32.23 8.06 14.76
C VAL A 124 -33.65 7.52 14.94
N THR A 125 -34.14 6.72 14.00
CA THR A 125 -35.47 6.07 14.09
C THR A 125 -35.57 5.17 15.32
N ALA A 126 -36.63 5.36 16.11
CA ALA A 126 -36.87 4.57 17.32
C ALA A 126 -36.97 3.06 17.02
N GLY A 127 -36.31 2.24 17.83
CA GLY A 127 -36.32 0.77 17.71
C GLY A 127 -35.31 0.18 16.71
N VAL A 128 -34.52 1.02 16.03
CA VAL A 128 -33.47 0.58 15.09
C VAL A 128 -32.13 0.47 15.81
N ASN A 129 -31.38 -0.61 15.57
CA ASN A 129 -30.01 -0.74 16.04
C ASN A 129 -29.04 0.01 15.08
N PRO A 130 -28.37 1.10 15.53
CA PRO A 130 -27.47 1.88 14.68
C PRO A 130 -26.28 1.08 14.13
N ALA A 131 -25.90 -0.03 14.78
CA ALA A 131 -24.81 -0.89 14.32
C ALA A 131 -25.20 -1.79 13.14
N ALA A 132 -26.50 -1.97 12.88
CA ALA A 132 -27.03 -2.82 11.81
C ALA A 132 -27.44 -2.04 10.56
N VAL A 133 -27.50 -0.71 10.64
CA VAL A 133 -27.98 0.15 9.55
C VAL A 133 -26.83 0.85 8.85
N TRP A 134 -26.91 0.87 7.53
CA TRP A 134 -25.92 1.45 6.63
C TRP A 134 -26.53 2.60 5.84
N VAL A 135 -25.76 3.66 5.66
CA VAL A 135 -26.15 4.91 4.99
C VAL A 135 -25.07 5.35 4.02
N ALA A 136 -25.47 5.95 2.92
CA ALA A 136 -24.56 6.55 1.97
C ALA A 136 -24.22 7.98 2.40
N VAL A 137 -22.93 8.28 2.52
CA VAL A 137 -22.41 9.61 2.89
C VAL A 137 -21.67 10.18 1.71
N HIS A 138 -21.96 11.43 1.36
CA HIS A 138 -21.30 12.13 0.25
C HIS A 138 -19.80 12.30 0.49
N ALA A 139 -19.00 12.10 -0.56
CA ALA A 139 -17.56 12.22 -0.52
C ALA A 139 -17.12 13.65 -0.87
N ALA A 140 -16.93 14.50 0.15
CA ALA A 140 -16.46 15.87 -0.04
C ALA A 140 -15.39 16.29 0.97
N SER A 141 -14.25 16.77 0.47
CA SER A 141 -13.14 17.26 1.29
C SER A 141 -13.42 18.61 1.97
N ASN A 142 -14.50 19.30 1.59
CA ASN A 142 -14.88 20.62 2.11
C ASN A 142 -16.13 20.59 3.01
N GLY A 143 -16.77 19.42 3.22
CA GLY A 143 -18.08 19.31 3.87
C GLY A 143 -18.06 19.15 5.41
N GLY A 144 -16.90 19.15 6.05
CA GLY A 144 -16.73 18.83 7.48
C GLY A 144 -16.13 17.44 7.71
N PRO A 145 -15.94 17.01 8.99
CA PRO A 145 -15.18 15.80 9.32
C PRO A 145 -15.75 14.52 8.71
N LEU A 146 -17.08 14.35 8.71
CA LEU A 146 -17.76 13.18 8.15
C LEU A 146 -17.55 13.09 6.63
N TYR A 147 -17.79 14.18 5.91
CA TYR A 147 -17.66 14.22 4.45
C TYR A 147 -16.20 14.08 4.01
N PHE A 148 -15.26 14.68 4.76
CA PHE A 148 -13.83 14.53 4.51
C PHE A 148 -13.42 13.06 4.69
N ALA A 149 -13.82 12.43 5.79
CA ALA A 149 -13.54 11.02 6.03
C ALA A 149 -14.17 10.12 4.95
N SER A 150 -15.38 10.44 4.49
CA SER A 150 -16.06 9.76 3.37
C SER A 150 -15.25 9.87 2.08
N SER A 151 -14.70 11.05 1.78
CA SER A 151 -13.86 11.26 0.59
C SER A 151 -12.59 10.41 0.62
N VAL A 152 -11.92 10.34 1.78
CA VAL A 152 -10.71 9.55 1.97
C VAL A 152 -11.02 8.05 1.88
N ARG A 153 -12.14 7.62 2.49
CA ARG A 153 -12.63 6.23 2.43
C ARG A 153 -12.83 5.78 0.98
N ALA A 154 -13.55 6.58 0.19
CA ALA A 154 -13.86 6.25 -1.21
C ALA A 154 -12.62 6.08 -2.10
N VAL A 155 -11.57 6.90 -1.90
CA VAL A 155 -10.39 6.89 -2.78
C VAL A 155 -9.26 5.97 -2.33
N GLN A 156 -9.26 5.53 -1.07
CA GLN A 156 -8.15 4.76 -0.48
C GLN A 156 -7.82 3.49 -1.28
N GLY A 157 -8.84 2.71 -1.66
CA GLY A 157 -8.63 1.44 -2.36
C GLY A 157 -8.00 1.64 -3.73
N MET A 158 -8.55 2.58 -4.50
CA MET A 158 -8.01 2.97 -5.80
C MET A 158 -6.57 3.49 -5.69
N ALA A 159 -6.29 4.36 -4.71
CA ALA A 159 -4.96 4.92 -4.51
C ALA A 159 -3.91 3.85 -4.20
N LEU A 160 -4.26 2.83 -3.40
CA LEU A 160 -3.38 1.69 -3.13
C LEU A 160 -3.09 0.87 -4.39
N TRP A 161 -4.11 0.58 -5.20
CA TRP A 161 -3.93 -0.16 -6.44
C TRP A 161 -3.04 0.57 -7.45
N ILE A 162 -3.31 1.86 -7.67
CA ILE A 162 -2.50 2.69 -8.59
C ILE A 162 -1.05 2.77 -8.08
N ALA A 163 -0.85 3.05 -6.79
CA ALA A 163 0.49 3.07 -6.20
C ALA A 163 1.20 1.73 -6.41
N THR A 164 0.50 0.61 -6.17
CA THR A 164 1.06 -0.74 -6.31
C THR A 164 1.56 -0.99 -7.74
N LEU A 165 0.73 -0.69 -8.75
CA LEU A 165 1.11 -0.87 -10.15
C LEU A 165 2.32 -0.02 -10.53
N ILE A 166 2.35 1.24 -10.09
CA ILE A 166 3.51 2.13 -10.33
C ILE A 166 4.78 1.52 -9.75
N HIS A 167 4.74 0.99 -8.53
CA HIS A 167 5.91 0.45 -7.85
C HIS A 167 6.38 -0.88 -8.44
N VAL A 168 5.45 -1.74 -8.86
CA VAL A 168 5.76 -3.01 -9.56
C VAL A 168 6.45 -2.72 -10.90
N VAL A 169 5.90 -1.80 -11.70
CA VAL A 169 6.51 -1.45 -13.00
C VAL A 169 7.85 -0.73 -12.80
N ALA A 170 7.91 0.21 -11.86
CA ALA A 170 9.12 0.99 -11.59
C ALA A 170 10.29 0.11 -11.15
N VAL A 171 10.06 -0.90 -10.30
CA VAL A 171 11.15 -1.76 -9.83
C VAL A 171 11.67 -2.68 -10.93
N GLU A 172 10.81 -3.23 -11.78
CA GLU A 172 11.25 -4.08 -12.88
C GLU A 172 12.02 -3.25 -13.92
N PHE A 173 11.54 -2.04 -14.23
CA PHE A 173 12.25 -1.12 -15.10
C PHE A 173 13.63 -0.75 -14.53
N TYR A 174 13.70 -0.44 -13.22
CA TYR A 174 14.96 -0.12 -12.55
C TYR A 174 15.94 -1.30 -12.57
N ILE A 175 15.48 -2.53 -12.28
CA ILE A 175 16.33 -3.72 -12.26
C ILE A 175 16.86 -4.02 -13.67
N HIS A 176 16.02 -3.89 -14.69
CA HIS A 176 16.42 -4.14 -16.07
C HIS A 176 17.47 -3.13 -16.54
N LYS A 177 17.29 -1.84 -16.22
CA LYS A 177 18.26 -0.79 -16.57
C LYS A 177 19.57 -0.88 -15.81
N THR A 178 19.55 -1.38 -14.57
CA THR A 178 20.77 -1.54 -13.75
C THR A 178 21.46 -2.89 -13.97
N GLU A 179 20.94 -3.75 -14.85
CA GLU A 179 21.52 -5.07 -15.11
C GLU A 179 22.88 -5.00 -15.80
N SER A 180 23.05 -4.07 -16.76
CA SER A 180 24.31 -3.83 -17.47
C SER A 180 25.40 -3.19 -16.60
N ALA A 181 25.01 -2.44 -15.57
CA ALA A 181 25.95 -1.83 -14.62
C ALA A 181 26.41 -2.78 -13.51
N ASN A 182 26.03 -4.06 -13.56
CA ASN A 182 26.49 -5.03 -12.58
C ASN A 182 27.99 -5.29 -12.75
N GLN A 183 28.71 -5.30 -11.63
CA GLN A 183 30.12 -5.67 -11.61
C GLN A 183 30.31 -7.11 -11.13
N VAL A 184 31.18 -7.85 -11.79
CA VAL A 184 31.72 -9.15 -11.38
C VAL A 184 33.04 -8.88 -10.66
N ARG A 185 33.33 -9.66 -9.63
CA ARG A 185 34.63 -9.59 -8.96
C ARG A 185 35.60 -10.51 -9.69
N ASP A 186 36.57 -9.94 -10.39
CA ASP A 186 37.73 -10.65 -10.92
C ASP A 186 38.96 -10.38 -10.04
N GLY A 187 39.44 -11.41 -9.34
CA GLY A 187 40.48 -11.27 -8.32
C GLY A 187 40.14 -10.25 -7.21
N PHE A 188 40.84 -9.12 -7.21
CA PHE A 188 40.68 -7.99 -6.27
C PHE A 188 39.93 -6.79 -6.87
N VAL A 189 39.58 -6.85 -8.16
CA VAL A 189 38.95 -5.74 -8.90
C VAL A 189 37.47 -6.08 -9.16
N LEU A 190 36.62 -5.05 -9.16
CA LEU A 190 35.23 -5.15 -9.58
C LEU A 190 35.13 -4.66 -11.02
N GLU A 191 34.93 -5.59 -11.96
CA GLU A 191 34.84 -5.32 -13.38
C GLU A 191 33.38 -5.37 -13.85
N PRO A 192 32.95 -4.48 -14.75
CA PRO A 192 31.64 -4.57 -15.40
C PRO A 192 31.40 -5.95 -16.05
N LEU A 193 30.16 -6.45 -16.02
CA LEU A 193 29.84 -7.81 -16.47
C LEU A 193 30.12 -8.06 -17.97
N ASP A 194 30.01 -7.02 -18.79
CA ASP A 194 30.35 -6.99 -20.21
C ASP A 194 31.85 -7.21 -20.47
N TYR A 195 32.74 -6.91 -19.53
CA TYR A 195 34.19 -7.18 -19.66
C TYR A 195 34.51 -8.68 -19.77
N SER A 196 33.73 -9.54 -19.11
CA SER A 196 33.96 -10.99 -19.09
C SER A 196 33.46 -11.71 -20.34
N GLU A 197 32.50 -11.14 -21.06
CA GLU A 197 32.00 -11.72 -22.32
C GLU A 197 33.00 -11.50 -23.47
N ASP A 198 33.65 -10.33 -23.52
CA ASP A 198 34.60 -9.98 -24.57
C ASP A 198 35.99 -10.64 -24.40
N SER A 199 36.37 -11.02 -23.18
CA SER A 199 37.65 -11.68 -22.89
C SER A 199 37.65 -13.20 -23.12
N ALA A 200 36.47 -13.80 -23.39
CA ALA A 200 36.30 -15.22 -23.60
C ALA A 200 36.41 -15.66 -25.07
N THR A 201 36.71 -14.77 -26.02
CA THR A 201 37.05 -15.17 -27.40
C THR A 201 38.52 -15.60 -27.48
N PRO A 202 38.81 -16.90 -27.67
CA PRO A 202 40.19 -17.36 -27.83
C PRO A 202 40.64 -17.04 -29.26
N TYR A 203 41.77 -16.33 -29.41
CA TYR A 203 42.61 -16.44 -30.59
C TYR A 203 43.43 -17.73 -30.51
#